data_AF-A0AAP0FCU5-F1
#
_entry.id   AF-A0AAP0FCU5-F1
#
_cell.length_a   1.000
_cell.length_b   1.000
_cell.length_c   1.000
_cell.angle_alpha   90.00
_cell.angle_beta   90.00
_cell.angle_gamma   90.00
#
_symmetry.space_group_name_H-M   'P 1'
#
loop_
_entity.id
_entity.type
_entity.pdbx_description
1 polymer ?
#
loop_
_entity_poly.entity_id
_entity_poly.type
_entity_poly.pdbx_seq_one_letter_code
_entity_poly.pdbx_strand_id
1 'polypeptide(L)'
;MESDPYETRQYNLVAGEFQQFQVLMHRFLENEPFQGPRVQHYIKNRCVLRNLLQVPVIKDDSRDKIGVRRRKDAITCSMLLVIIEESMRVFWDFLRSDKDDNTAIWKGLLSSHVELQDPADSELLLQVQTILQKKERKLKDILRSGNCIVKKFQKSHEERSDQLVFFSQVDLKLVWRVLNMSRLTAEQLVWCHKKLSKINFVHRKIHVEPSFLPFPC
;
A
#
# COMPACT_ATOMS: atom_id res chain seq x y z
N MET A 1 13.45 -1.99 -11.57
CA MET A 1 13.22 -2.15 -13.02
C MET A 1 14.35 -1.43 -13.73
N GLU A 2 15.17 -2.17 -14.44
CA GLU A 2 16.21 -1.62 -15.32
C GLU A 2 15.52 -0.89 -16.47
N SER A 3 15.98 0.32 -16.80
CA SER A 3 15.47 1.13 -17.90
C SER A 3 15.61 0.36 -19.21
N ASP A 4 14.49 0.12 -19.91
CA ASP A 4 14.47 -0.45 -21.26
C ASP A 4 14.60 0.70 -22.28
N PRO A 5 15.80 0.96 -22.84
CA PRO A 5 16.02 2.07 -23.75
C PRO A 5 15.27 1.91 -25.09
N TYR A 6 14.69 0.74 -25.37
CA TYR A 6 14.00 0.43 -26.62
C TYR A 6 12.47 0.31 -26.49
N GLU A 7 11.90 0.46 -25.28
CA GLU A 7 10.47 0.20 -24.98
C GLU A 7 9.95 -1.10 -25.59
N THR A 8 10.82 -2.12 -25.62
CA THR A 8 10.49 -3.44 -26.18
C THR A 8 9.57 -4.24 -25.27
N ARG A 9 9.60 -3.98 -23.96
CA ARG A 9 8.73 -4.63 -22.99
C ARG A 9 7.35 -3.98 -22.95
N GLN A 10 6.33 -4.82 -23.08
CA GLN A 10 4.92 -4.44 -22.98
C GLN A 10 4.30 -5.02 -21.72
N TYR A 11 3.34 -4.31 -21.16
CA TYR A 11 2.72 -4.63 -19.86
C TYR A 11 1.19 -4.57 -19.92
N ASN A 12 0.59 -4.82 -21.08
CA ASN A 12 -0.85 -4.71 -21.28
C ASN A 12 -1.63 -5.70 -20.41
N LEU A 13 -1.13 -6.94 -20.24
CA LEU A 13 -1.80 -7.94 -19.43
C LEU A 13 -1.85 -7.51 -17.97
N VAL A 14 -0.71 -7.15 -17.41
CA VAL A 14 -0.62 -6.69 -16.02
C VAL A 14 -1.38 -5.37 -15.81
N ALA A 15 -1.35 -4.45 -16.78
CA ALA A 15 -2.14 -3.22 -16.73
C ALA A 15 -3.65 -3.52 -16.64
N GLY A 16 -4.15 -4.46 -17.44
CA GLY A 16 -5.54 -4.94 -17.36
C GLY A 16 -5.86 -5.59 -16.02
N GLU A 17 -4.94 -6.38 -15.46
CA GLU A 17 -5.10 -6.95 -14.11
C GLU A 17 -5.21 -5.85 -13.03
N PHE A 18 -4.41 -4.77 -13.12
CA PHE A 18 -4.48 -3.63 -12.20
C PHE A 18 -5.77 -2.81 -12.37
N GLN A 19 -6.26 -2.63 -13.59
CA GLN A 19 -7.56 -2.00 -13.84
C GLN A 19 -8.69 -2.83 -13.25
N GLN A 20 -8.66 -4.16 -13.42
CA GLN A 20 -9.64 -5.05 -12.82
C GLN A 20 -9.58 -4.98 -11.28
N PHE A 21 -8.39 -4.91 -10.70
CA PHE A 21 -8.23 -4.69 -9.25
C PHE A 21 -8.94 -3.41 -8.79
N GLN A 22 -8.76 -2.29 -9.51
CA GLN A 22 -9.45 -1.03 -9.19
C GLN A 22 -10.98 -1.17 -9.24
N VAL A 23 -11.51 -1.80 -10.30
CA VAL A 23 -12.95 -2.03 -10.46
C VAL A 23 -13.52 -2.87 -9.30
N LEU A 24 -12.81 -3.93 -8.90
CA LEU A 24 -13.23 -4.76 -7.78
C LEU A 24 -13.27 -3.98 -6.46
N MET A 25 -12.32 -3.06 -6.24
CA MET A 25 -12.28 -2.20 -5.06
C MET A 25 -13.42 -1.19 -5.02
N HIS A 26 -13.64 -0.47 -6.11
CA HIS A 26 -14.75 0.48 -6.19
C HIS A 26 -16.09 -0.22 -6.00
N ARG A 27 -16.31 -1.33 -6.71
CA ARG A 27 -17.55 -2.09 -6.58
C ARG A 27 -17.77 -2.61 -5.16
N PHE A 28 -16.72 -3.04 -4.47
CA PHE A 28 -16.83 -3.44 -3.07
C PHE A 28 -17.31 -2.28 -2.19
N LEU A 29 -16.67 -1.11 -2.30
CA LEU A 29 -17.00 0.07 -1.50
C LEU A 29 -18.39 0.64 -1.80
N GLU A 30 -18.80 0.64 -3.08
CA GLU A 30 -20.13 1.10 -3.49
C GLU A 30 -21.25 0.22 -2.89
N ASN A 31 -21.02 -1.09 -2.81
CA ASN A 31 -22.01 -2.03 -2.30
C ASN A 31 -21.96 -2.19 -0.77
N GLU A 32 -20.82 -1.90 -0.14
CA GLU A 32 -20.59 -2.09 1.30
C GLU A 32 -21.71 -1.54 2.21
N PRO A 33 -22.28 -0.33 1.99
CA PRO A 33 -23.34 0.20 2.86
C PRO A 33 -24.60 -0.67 2.94
N PHE A 34 -24.80 -1.55 1.97
CA PHE A 34 -25.99 -2.41 1.86
C PHE A 34 -25.75 -3.85 2.33
N GLN A 35 -24.54 -4.18 2.80
CA GLN A 35 -24.08 -5.57 2.85
C GLN A 35 -23.73 -6.06 4.28
N GLY A 36 -24.07 -5.27 5.30
CA GLY A 36 -23.84 -5.61 6.70
C GLY A 36 -22.37 -5.43 7.12
N PRO A 37 -21.87 -6.20 8.12
CA PRO A 37 -20.50 -6.05 8.61
C PRO A 37 -19.44 -6.29 7.51
N ARG A 38 -18.48 -5.36 7.39
CA ARG A 38 -17.45 -5.35 6.32
C ARG A 38 -16.71 -6.67 6.16
N VAL A 39 -16.29 -7.29 7.27
CA VAL A 39 -15.55 -8.58 7.25
C VAL A 39 -16.40 -9.69 6.65
N GLN A 40 -17.69 -9.77 7.02
CA GLN A 40 -18.59 -10.78 6.46
C GLN A 40 -18.86 -10.52 4.98
N HIS A 41 -19.04 -9.24 4.60
CA HIS A 41 -19.17 -8.85 3.20
C HIS A 41 -17.93 -9.26 2.38
N TYR A 42 -16.72 -9.04 2.92
CA TYR A 42 -15.46 -9.46 2.31
C TYR A 42 -15.40 -10.97 2.06
N ILE A 43 -15.70 -11.79 3.08
CA ILE A 43 -15.69 -13.25 2.96
C ILE A 43 -16.66 -13.70 1.86
N LYS A 44 -17.89 -13.18 1.85
CA LYS A 44 -18.90 -13.51 0.84
C LYS A 44 -18.43 -13.15 -0.57
N ASN A 45 -17.87 -11.95 -0.77
CA ASN A 45 -17.38 -11.55 -2.08
C ASN A 45 -16.20 -12.40 -2.54
N ARG A 46 -15.25 -12.75 -1.67
CA ARG A 46 -14.11 -13.60 -2.03
C ARG A 46 -14.51 -14.98 -2.56
N CYS A 47 -15.65 -15.52 -2.13
CA CYS A 47 -16.18 -16.78 -2.67
C CYS A 47 -16.53 -16.67 -4.17
N VAL A 48 -17.02 -15.51 -4.61
CA VAL A 48 -17.44 -15.27 -6.01
C VAL A 48 -16.32 -14.62 -6.83
N LEU A 49 -15.65 -13.64 -6.23
CA LEU A 49 -14.61 -12.80 -6.81
C LEU A 49 -13.28 -13.16 -6.15
N ARG A 50 -12.70 -14.29 -6.56
CA ARG A 50 -11.48 -14.85 -5.94
C ARG A 50 -10.32 -13.86 -5.90
N ASN A 51 -10.24 -12.96 -6.88
CA ASN A 51 -9.17 -11.96 -7.03
C ASN A 51 -9.44 -10.64 -6.27
N LEU A 52 -10.53 -10.51 -5.51
CA LEU A 52 -10.80 -9.31 -4.71
C LEU A 52 -9.65 -9.06 -3.73
N LEU A 53 -9.08 -7.85 -3.65
CA LEU A 53 -7.88 -7.55 -2.83
C LEU A 53 -6.61 -8.33 -3.20
N GLN A 54 -6.58 -9.06 -4.32
CA GLN A 54 -5.35 -9.69 -4.79
C GLN A 54 -4.56 -8.71 -5.66
N VAL A 55 -3.35 -8.35 -5.23
CA VAL A 55 -2.47 -7.49 -6.01
C VAL A 55 -1.93 -8.26 -7.22
N PRO A 56 -2.08 -7.72 -8.44
CA PRO A 56 -1.51 -8.31 -9.64
C PRO A 56 0.01 -8.48 -9.55
N VAL A 57 0.52 -9.59 -10.10
CA VAL A 57 1.96 -9.86 -10.14
C VAL A 57 2.56 -9.16 -11.35
N ILE A 58 3.57 -8.32 -11.11
CA ILE A 58 4.23 -7.57 -12.17
C ILE A 58 5.12 -8.49 -13.01
N LYS A 59 4.73 -8.69 -14.26
CA LYS A 59 5.43 -9.46 -15.29
C LYS A 59 5.22 -8.78 -16.64
N ASP A 60 6.19 -8.89 -17.54
CA ASP A 60 6.04 -8.42 -18.91
C ASP A 60 5.21 -9.41 -19.75
N ASP A 61 4.68 -8.92 -20.87
CA ASP A 61 3.81 -9.69 -21.78
C ASP A 61 4.59 -10.74 -22.60
N SER A 62 5.77 -11.20 -22.16
CA SER A 62 6.80 -11.89 -22.95
C SER A 62 6.46 -13.32 -23.42
N ARG A 63 5.18 -13.66 -23.57
CA ARG A 63 4.73 -15.00 -23.95
C ARG A 63 4.34 -15.23 -25.40
N ASP A 64 4.44 -14.26 -26.30
CA ASP A 64 4.36 -14.57 -27.74
C ASP A 64 5.26 -13.66 -28.57
N LYS A 65 6.44 -14.18 -28.95
CA LYS A 65 7.29 -13.63 -30.01
C LYS A 65 6.68 -13.88 -31.40
N ILE A 66 5.38 -13.62 -31.58
CA ILE A 66 4.73 -13.74 -32.88
C ILE A 66 4.25 -12.36 -33.31
N GLY A 67 5.12 -11.67 -34.06
CA GLY A 67 4.78 -10.49 -34.84
C GLY A 67 4.72 -9.19 -34.05
N VAL A 68 5.88 -8.63 -33.69
CA VAL A 68 5.99 -7.26 -33.17
C VAL A 68 5.70 -6.24 -34.29
N ARG A 69 4.43 -6.10 -34.66
CA ARG A 69 3.91 -4.77 -34.99
C ARG A 69 3.73 -4.08 -33.65
N ARG A 70 4.41 -2.94 -33.45
CA ARG A 70 4.08 -2.03 -32.34
C ARG A 70 2.57 -1.81 -32.37
N ARG A 71 1.83 -2.41 -31.44
CA ARG A 71 0.42 -2.08 -31.26
C ARG A 71 0.40 -0.63 -30.83
N LYS A 72 -0.44 0.18 -31.47
CA LYS A 72 -0.58 1.60 -31.16
C LYS A 72 -0.96 1.84 -29.69
N ASP A 73 -1.51 0.80 -29.04
CA ASP A 73 -2.04 0.81 -27.68
C ASP A 73 -1.13 0.10 -26.66
N ALA A 74 0.17 -0.06 -26.97
CA ALA A 74 1.09 -0.78 -26.08
C ALA A 74 1.33 -0.03 -24.76
N ILE A 75 1.07 -0.71 -23.63
CA ILE A 75 1.39 -0.17 -22.31
C ILE A 75 2.90 -0.30 -22.02
N THR A 76 3.57 0.85 -21.94
CA THR A 76 4.98 0.96 -21.57
C THR A 76 5.19 0.83 -20.07
N CYS A 77 6.44 0.70 -19.64
CA CYS A 77 6.79 0.65 -18.22
C CYS A 77 6.37 1.92 -17.47
N SER A 78 6.51 3.10 -18.09
CA SER A 78 6.13 4.38 -17.48
C SER A 78 4.60 4.49 -17.31
N MET A 79 3.84 4.07 -18.32
CA MET A 79 2.38 3.99 -18.23
C MET A 79 1.93 3.00 -17.16
N LEU A 80 2.58 1.83 -17.06
CA LEU A 80 2.29 0.86 -16.01
C LEU A 80 2.49 1.45 -14.60
N LEU A 81 3.57 2.22 -14.39
CA LEU A 81 3.82 2.86 -13.09
C LEU A 81 2.68 3.81 -12.69
N VAL A 82 2.14 4.58 -13.64
CA VAL A 82 0.98 5.45 -13.41
C VAL A 82 -0.25 4.63 -13.03
N ILE A 83 -0.53 3.54 -13.76
CA ILE A 83 -1.67 2.64 -13.47
C ILE A 83 -1.53 2.04 -12.06
N ILE A 84 -0.33 1.61 -11.68
CA ILE A 84 -0.06 1.07 -10.34
C ILE A 84 -0.28 2.16 -9.27
N GLU A 85 0.19 3.38 -9.50
CA GLU A 85 -0.01 4.50 -8.59
C GLU A 85 -1.51 4.81 -8.41
N GLU A 86 -2.30 4.81 -9.48
CA GLU A 86 -3.75 4.96 -9.42
C GLU A 86 -4.41 3.80 -8.64
N SER A 87 -4.00 2.56 -8.89
CA SER A 87 -4.45 1.40 -8.11
C SER A 87 -4.13 1.53 -6.62
N MET A 88 -2.98 2.10 -6.27
CA MET A 88 -2.63 2.38 -4.88
C MET A 88 -3.54 3.43 -4.25
N ARG A 89 -3.94 4.48 -4.99
CA ARG A 89 -4.89 5.49 -4.51
C ARG A 89 -6.27 4.89 -4.24
N VAL A 90 -6.77 4.06 -5.16
CA VAL A 90 -8.04 3.33 -4.97
C VAL A 90 -7.97 2.43 -3.74
N PHE A 91 -6.87 1.69 -3.58
CA PHE A 91 -6.66 0.84 -2.41
C PHE A 91 -6.57 1.66 -1.11
N TRP A 92 -5.96 2.84 -1.16
CA TRP A 92 -5.88 3.74 -0.01
C TRP A 92 -7.26 4.25 0.42
N ASP A 93 -8.13 4.60 -0.53
CA ASP A 93 -9.51 4.97 -0.23
C ASP A 93 -10.27 3.80 0.40
N PHE A 94 -10.02 2.56 -0.08
CA PHE A 94 -10.52 1.36 0.57
C PHE A 94 -10.05 1.25 2.03
N LEU A 95 -8.75 1.42 2.30
CA LEU A 95 -8.19 1.37 3.66
C LEU A 95 -8.74 2.46 4.57
N ARG A 96 -8.97 3.66 4.05
CA ARG A 96 -9.49 4.81 4.80
C ARG A 96 -10.97 4.66 5.14
N SER A 97 -11.73 4.03 4.25
CA SER A 97 -13.17 3.83 4.40
C SER A 97 -13.53 2.83 5.50
N ASP A 98 -12.57 2.04 5.95
CA ASP A 98 -12.78 1.13 7.06
C ASP A 98 -12.82 1.88 8.41
N LYS A 99 -14.01 1.88 9.01
CA LYS A 99 -14.40 2.72 10.16
C LYS A 99 -13.77 2.27 11.47
N ASP A 100 -13.48 0.99 11.63
CA ASP A 100 -12.87 0.43 12.86
C ASP A 100 -11.43 0.94 13.04
N ASP A 101 -10.82 1.40 11.95
CA ASP A 101 -9.42 1.77 11.88
C ASP A 101 -9.12 3.22 12.27
N ASN A 102 -9.99 4.13 11.84
CA ASN A 102 -9.76 5.57 12.02
C ASN A 102 -9.94 6.01 13.48
N THR A 103 -10.56 5.20 14.33
CA THR A 103 -10.73 5.55 15.75
C THR A 103 -9.57 5.06 16.62
N ALA A 104 -8.95 3.92 16.27
CA ALA A 104 -7.86 3.32 17.04
C ALA A 104 -6.46 3.84 16.63
N ILE A 105 -6.20 4.01 15.32
CA ILE A 105 -4.95 4.61 14.80
C ILE A 105 -4.71 6.02 15.34
N TRP A 106 -5.80 6.79 15.52
CA TRP A 106 -5.71 8.17 15.98
C TRP A 106 -5.60 8.30 17.50
N LYS A 107 -5.99 7.27 18.25
CA LYS A 107 -5.84 7.22 19.71
C LYS A 107 -4.52 6.60 20.18
N GLY A 108 -3.69 6.08 19.26
CA GLY A 108 -2.40 5.46 19.60
C GLY A 108 -2.53 4.20 20.46
N LEU A 109 -3.75 3.69 20.60
CA LEU A 109 -4.06 2.50 21.38
C LEU A 109 -3.88 1.30 20.45
N LEU A 110 -2.71 0.67 20.50
CA LEU A 110 -2.60 -0.67 19.96
C LEU A 110 -3.36 -1.60 20.90
N SER A 111 -4.28 -2.40 20.35
CA SER A 111 -5.14 -3.25 21.16
C SER A 111 -4.31 -4.22 21.99
N SER A 112 -4.53 -4.24 23.31
CA SER A 112 -3.88 -5.12 24.28
C SER A 112 -4.29 -6.60 24.18
N HIS A 113 -4.89 -7.00 23.05
CA HIS A 113 -5.54 -8.31 22.85
C HIS A 113 -4.94 -9.11 21.69
N VAL A 114 -3.75 -8.75 21.21
CA VAL A 114 -3.05 -9.50 20.16
C VAL A 114 -2.46 -10.77 20.76
N GLU A 115 -2.93 -11.93 20.31
CA GLU A 115 -2.33 -13.22 20.66
C GLU A 115 -1.07 -13.44 19.81
N LEU A 116 0.08 -13.53 20.47
CA LEU A 116 1.32 -13.94 19.82
C LEU A 116 1.33 -15.45 19.62
N GLN A 117 1.80 -15.89 18.45
CA GLN A 117 2.00 -17.31 18.19
C GLN A 117 3.18 -17.87 19.01
N ASP A 118 4.24 -17.08 19.18
CA ASP A 118 5.38 -17.38 20.05
C ASP A 118 5.51 -16.29 21.13
N PRO A 119 5.41 -16.63 22.43
CA PRO A 119 5.61 -15.69 23.53
C PRO A 119 6.98 -14.98 23.51
N ALA A 120 8.02 -15.59 22.92
CA ALA A 120 9.35 -15.00 22.79
C ALA A 120 9.37 -13.73 21.91
N ASP A 121 8.38 -13.57 21.02
CA ASP A 121 8.27 -12.44 20.11
C ASP A 121 7.73 -11.17 20.78
N SER A 122 7.39 -11.21 22.08
CA SER A 122 6.79 -10.08 22.79
C SER A 122 7.70 -8.84 22.81
N GLU A 123 9.01 -9.03 22.96
CA GLU A 123 9.97 -7.92 22.94
C GLU A 123 10.06 -7.30 21.54
N LEU A 124 10.11 -8.14 20.50
CA LEU A 124 10.11 -7.67 19.11
C LEU A 124 8.82 -6.92 18.79
N LEU A 125 7.67 -7.42 19.22
CA LEU A 125 6.39 -6.73 19.07
C LEU A 125 6.47 -5.32 19.67
N LEU A 126 6.86 -5.17 20.95
CA LEU A 126 6.95 -3.86 21.61
C LEU A 126 7.89 -2.89 20.86
N GLN A 127 9.01 -3.39 20.35
CA GLN A 127 9.93 -2.62 19.53
C GLN A 127 9.27 -2.15 18.23
N VAL A 128 8.63 -3.05 17.47
CA VAL A 128 7.92 -2.72 16.23
C VAL A 128 6.82 -1.69 16.47
N GLN A 129 6.03 -1.84 17.55
CA GLN A 129 4.98 -0.90 17.92
C GLN A 129 5.54 0.50 18.21
N THR A 130 6.65 0.57 18.96
CA THR A 130 7.32 1.84 19.29
C THR A 130 7.86 2.53 18.03
N ILE A 131 8.46 1.76 17.11
CA ILE A 131 8.95 2.27 15.81
C ILE A 131 7.78 2.82 14.99
N LEU A 132 6.66 2.09 14.91
CA LEU A 132 5.47 2.51 14.18
C LEU A 132 4.94 3.84 14.74
N GLN A 133 4.69 3.93 16.04
CA GLN A 133 4.19 5.16 16.68
C GLN A 133 5.11 6.36 16.46
N LYS A 134 6.44 6.15 16.49
CA LYS A 134 7.42 7.21 16.23
C LYS A 134 7.36 7.70 14.78
N LYS A 135 7.22 6.78 13.81
CA LYS A 135 7.10 7.12 12.38
C LYS A 135 5.77 7.79 12.05
N GLU A 136 4.67 7.36 12.67
CA GLU A 136 3.36 8.01 12.53
C GLU A 136 3.37 9.45 13.04
N ARG A 137 3.98 9.71 14.21
CA ARG A 137 4.15 11.08 14.74
C ARG A 137 4.92 11.97 13.75
N LYS A 138 6.07 11.49 13.27
CA LYS A 138 6.88 12.23 12.28
C LYS A 138 6.11 12.51 10.99
N LEU A 139 5.33 11.54 10.49
CA LEU A 139 4.53 11.71 9.28
C LEU A 139 3.42 12.76 9.49
N LYS A 140 2.74 12.73 10.65
CA LYS A 140 1.74 13.74 11.03
C LYS A 140 2.34 15.15 11.11
N ASP A 141 3.55 15.28 11.65
CA ASP A 141 4.24 16.57 11.74
C ASP A 141 4.59 17.12 10.35
N ILE A 142 5.03 16.26 9.42
CA ILE A 142 5.29 16.65 8.02
C ILE A 142 4.01 17.14 7.36
N LEU A 143 2.91 16.39 7.46
CA LEU A 143 1.61 16.74 6.88
C LEU A 143 1.07 18.06 7.44
N ARG A 144 1.19 18.29 8.75
CA ARG A 144 0.81 19.56 9.39
C ARG A 144 1.66 20.73 8.90
N SER A 145 2.96 20.51 8.71
CA SER A 145 3.88 21.55 8.23
C SER A 145 3.75 21.87 6.73
N GLY A 146 3.16 20.96 5.94
CA GLY A 146 2.83 21.17 4.53
C GLY A 146 1.60 22.07 4.33
N ASN A 147 0.71 22.12 5.32
CA ASN A 147 -0.48 22.99 5.30
C ASN A 147 -0.17 24.46 5.61
N CYS A 148 1.09 24.83 5.88
CA CYS A 148 1.50 26.24 6.00
C CYS A 148 1.48 26.91 4.62
N ILE A 149 0.69 27.99 4.49
CA ILE A 149 0.40 28.75 3.26
C ILE A 149 1.66 29.09 2.42
N VAL A 150 2.83 29.23 3.06
CA VAL A 150 4.10 29.64 2.43
C VAL A 150 4.68 28.57 1.48
N LYS A 151 4.39 27.27 1.67
CA LYS A 151 5.01 26.21 0.86
C LYS A 151 4.32 25.90 -0.47
N LYS A 152 3.01 26.23 -0.60
CA LYS A 152 2.20 25.99 -1.81
C LYS A 152 2.68 26.71 -3.08
N PHE A 153 3.73 27.54 -2.98
CA PHE A 153 4.28 28.32 -4.08
C PHE A 153 5.47 27.65 -4.80
N GLN A 154 5.94 26.45 -4.39
CA GLN A 154 7.16 25.84 -4.93
C GLN A 154 6.88 24.49 -5.64
N LYS A 155 6.26 24.57 -6.82
CA LYS A 155 5.49 23.49 -7.47
C LYS A 155 6.24 22.34 -8.17
N SER A 156 7.55 22.38 -8.43
CA SER A 156 8.19 21.33 -9.26
C SER A 156 8.85 20.19 -8.48
N HIS A 157 9.21 20.41 -7.20
CA HIS A 157 9.84 19.39 -6.35
C HIS A 157 8.85 18.76 -5.34
N GLU A 158 7.60 19.21 -5.36
CA GLU A 158 6.50 18.79 -4.47
C GLU A 158 5.91 17.44 -4.87
N GLU A 159 5.64 17.18 -6.16
CA GLU A 159 4.95 15.94 -6.60
C GLU A 159 5.64 14.65 -6.13
N ARG A 160 6.97 14.55 -6.30
CA ARG A 160 7.73 13.37 -5.83
C ARG A 160 7.75 13.27 -4.30
N SER A 161 7.76 14.40 -3.60
CA SER A 161 7.67 14.43 -2.14
C SER A 161 6.29 14.00 -1.66
N ASP A 162 5.24 14.45 -2.32
CA ASP A 162 3.84 14.13 -2.02
C ASP A 162 3.55 12.66 -2.29
N GLN A 163 4.11 12.09 -3.36
CA GLN A 163 4.08 10.64 -3.63
C GLN A 163 4.76 9.83 -2.51
N LEU A 164 5.95 10.24 -2.05
CA LEU A 164 6.65 9.53 -0.96
C LEU A 164 5.89 9.64 0.36
N VAL A 165 5.28 10.78 0.65
CA VAL A 165 4.38 10.97 1.79
C VAL A 165 3.20 10.04 1.69
N PHE A 166 2.53 10.00 0.52
CA PHE A 166 1.41 9.11 0.26
C PHE A 166 1.76 7.63 0.44
N PHE A 167 2.83 7.15 -0.19
CA PHE A 167 3.26 5.75 -0.06
C PHE A 167 3.64 5.41 1.39
N SER A 168 4.25 6.35 2.12
CA SER A 168 4.53 6.16 3.55
C SER A 168 3.25 6.08 4.38
N GLN A 169 2.21 6.86 4.05
CA GLN A 169 0.91 6.75 4.71
C GLN A 169 0.29 5.36 4.50
N VAL A 170 0.32 4.86 3.25
CA VAL A 170 -0.15 3.51 2.89
C VAL A 170 0.61 2.45 3.68
N ASP A 171 1.94 2.51 3.67
CA ASP A 171 2.78 1.51 4.33
C ASP A 171 2.60 1.51 5.86
N LEU A 172 2.56 2.68 6.51
CA LEU A 172 2.33 2.73 7.97
C LEU A 172 0.94 2.19 8.34
N LYS A 173 -0.09 2.50 7.54
CA LYS A 173 -1.46 2.00 7.73
C LYS A 173 -1.52 0.48 7.58
N LEU A 174 -0.82 -0.08 6.58
CA LEU A 174 -0.72 -1.52 6.39
C LEU A 174 -0.02 -2.22 7.55
N VAL A 175 1.11 -1.66 8.02
CA VAL A 175 1.81 -2.19 9.19
C VAL A 175 0.92 -2.15 10.43
N TRP A 176 0.24 -1.03 10.68
CA TRP A 176 -0.69 -0.91 11.79
C TRP A 176 -1.77 -2.00 11.74
N ARG A 177 -2.35 -2.25 10.56
CA ARG A 177 -3.35 -3.30 10.37
C ARG A 177 -2.85 -4.68 10.72
N VAL A 178 -1.65 -5.01 10.24
CA VAL A 178 -1.03 -6.30 10.51
C VAL A 178 -0.82 -6.48 12.02
N LEU A 179 -0.32 -5.45 12.71
CA LEU A 179 -0.12 -5.49 14.16
C LEU A 179 -1.40 -5.57 14.99
N ASN A 180 -2.57 -5.24 14.42
CA ASN A 180 -3.87 -5.32 15.11
C ASN A 180 -4.69 -6.55 14.68
N MET A 181 -4.08 -7.53 14.01
CA MET A 181 -4.72 -8.83 13.82
C MET A 181 -4.87 -9.57 15.16
N SER A 182 -5.90 -10.40 15.27
CA SER A 182 -6.16 -11.17 16.50
C SER A 182 -5.04 -12.15 16.84
N ARG A 183 -4.36 -12.67 15.82
CA ARG A 183 -3.22 -13.58 15.95
C ARG A 183 -2.08 -13.11 15.07
N LEU A 184 -0.88 -13.02 15.64
CA LEU A 184 0.30 -12.50 14.95
C LEU A 184 1.42 -13.55 14.92
N THR A 185 1.97 -13.76 13.73
CA THR A 185 3.08 -14.70 13.49
C THR A 185 4.43 -13.98 13.52
N ALA A 186 5.51 -14.73 13.78
CA ALA A 186 6.88 -14.20 13.76
C ALA A 186 7.23 -13.58 12.40
N GLU A 187 6.83 -14.22 11.29
CA GLU A 187 7.08 -13.73 9.92
C GLU A 187 6.40 -12.39 9.66
N GLN A 188 5.16 -12.21 10.15
CA GLN A 188 4.44 -10.94 10.05
C GLN A 188 5.11 -9.85 10.88
N LEU A 189 5.62 -10.16 12.06
CA LEU A 189 6.38 -9.22 12.89
C LEU A 189 7.68 -8.79 12.22
N VAL A 190 8.45 -9.74 11.69
CA VAL A 190 9.67 -9.47 10.92
C VAL A 190 9.37 -8.63 9.69
N TRP A 191 8.26 -8.93 8.99
CA TRP A 191 7.82 -8.12 7.87
C TRP A 191 7.49 -6.69 8.29
N CYS A 192 6.74 -6.48 9.38
CA CYS A 192 6.44 -5.16 9.91
C CYS A 192 7.72 -4.39 10.24
N HIS A 193 8.66 -5.02 10.94
CA HIS A 193 9.95 -4.42 11.26
C HIS A 193 10.71 -4.00 9.99
N LYS A 194 10.87 -4.93 9.03
CA LYS A 194 11.54 -4.67 7.75
C LYS A 194 10.85 -3.57 6.95
N LYS A 195 9.53 -3.56 6.91
CA LYS A 195 8.73 -2.55 6.21
C LYS A 195 8.93 -1.17 6.82
N LEU A 196 8.88 -1.06 8.15
CA LEU A 196 9.14 0.19 8.86
C LEU A 196 10.57 0.67 8.68
N SER A 197 11.57 -0.21 8.70
CA SER A 197 12.99 0.16 8.56
C SER A 197 13.30 0.92 7.27
N LYS A 198 12.54 0.66 6.20
CA LYS A 198 12.71 1.31 4.89
C LYS A 198 12.20 2.73 4.83
N ILE A 199 11.35 3.15 5.79
CA ILE A 199 10.75 4.50 5.81
C ILE A 199 11.57 5.40 6.73
N ASN A 200 12.53 6.12 6.18
CA ASN A 200 13.41 6.98 6.95
C ASN A 200 12.98 8.45 6.89
N PHE A 201 13.13 9.14 8.02
CA PHE A 201 12.78 10.54 8.17
C PHE A 201 14.04 11.31 8.51
N VAL A 202 14.57 12.06 7.54
CA VAL A 202 15.76 12.89 7.68
C VAL A 202 15.30 14.34 7.70
N HIS A 203 15.48 15.00 8.85
CA HIS A 203 14.88 16.31 9.14
C HIS A 203 13.34 16.30 9.00
N ARG A 204 12.82 16.89 7.91
CA ARG A 204 11.39 16.95 7.54
C ARG A 204 11.11 16.30 6.18
N LYS A 205 12.05 15.53 5.64
CA LYS A 205 11.90 14.81 4.36
C LYS A 205 11.83 13.31 4.61
N ILE A 206 11.01 12.65 3.79
CA ILE A 206 10.84 11.21 3.79
C ILE A 206 11.79 10.62 2.75
N HIS A 207 12.50 9.58 3.15
CA HIS A 207 13.34 8.75 2.31
C HIS A 207 12.86 7.32 2.43
N VAL A 208 12.44 6.73 1.31
CA VAL A 208 12.03 5.32 1.26
C VAL A 208 13.09 4.55 0.48
N GLU A 209 13.68 3.53 1.09
CA GLU A 209 14.58 2.62 0.37
C GLU A 209 13.79 1.79 -0.66
N PRO A 210 14.28 1.65 -1.91
CA PRO A 210 13.59 0.87 -2.93
C PRO A 210 13.40 -0.58 -2.48
N SER A 211 12.16 -1.07 -2.52
CA SER A 211 11.91 -2.50 -2.35
C SER A 211 10.64 -2.95 -3.07
N PHE A 212 10.73 -4.10 -3.75
CA PHE A 212 9.70 -4.59 -4.67
C PHE A 212 8.69 -5.56 -4.03
N LEU A 213 8.67 -5.68 -2.69
CA LEU A 213 7.75 -6.60 -1.99
C LEU A 213 6.68 -5.81 -1.22
N PRO A 214 5.45 -5.72 -1.76
CA PRO A 214 4.38 -4.95 -1.14
C PRO A 214 3.79 -5.63 0.11
N PHE A 215 3.93 -6.96 0.26
CA PHE A 215 3.33 -7.76 1.35
C PHE A 215 4.28 -8.86 1.85
N PRO A 216 4.05 -9.45 3.05
CA PRO A 216 4.80 -10.62 3.52
C PRO A 216 4.50 -11.82 2.60
N CYS A 217 5.51 -12.64 2.34
CA CYS A 217 5.35 -13.97 1.76
C CYS A 217 5.25 -14.98 2.89
#